data_AF-A0A0G1RHS4-F1
#
_entry.id   AF-A0A0G1RHS4-F1
#
_cell.length_a   1.000
_cell.length_b   1.000
_cell.length_c   1.000
_cell.angle_alpha   90.00
_cell.angle_beta   90.00
_cell.angle_gamma   90.00
#
_symmetry.space_group_name_H-M   'P 1'
#
loop_
_entity.id
_entity.type
_entity.pdbx_description
1 polymer ?
#
loop_
_entity_poly.entity_id
_entity_poly.type
_entity_poly.pdbx_seq_one_letter_code
_entity_poly.pdbx_strand_id
1 'polypeptide(L)'
;MSKPIGVSLNDYIKVVEICITEKYGDIKHHANKGSVYTFEVFEKKEDDIPAIIWNIHFGHNKKKEIWSDDLKKIYIKTAVTKERFLEILEKIIGKKLK
;
A
#
# COMPACT_ATOMS: atom_id res chain seq x y z
N MET A 1 -3.12 12.21 -16.07
CA MET A 1 -1.71 12.15 -15.61
C MET A 1 -1.72 11.84 -14.13
N SER A 2 -1.00 10.80 -13.72
CA SER A 2 -0.78 10.47 -12.31
C SER A 2 0.08 11.56 -11.66
N LYS A 3 -0.22 11.89 -10.39
CA LYS A 3 0.50 12.92 -9.63
C LYS A 3 1.01 12.35 -8.31
N PRO A 4 2.16 12.81 -7.80
CA PRO A 4 2.58 12.49 -6.44
C PRO A 4 1.57 13.11 -5.46
N ILE A 5 1.13 12.32 -4.49
CA ILE A 5 0.09 12.72 -3.52
C ILE A 5 0.68 13.18 -2.18
N GLY A 6 2.00 13.33 -2.11
CA GLY A 6 2.70 13.74 -0.88
C GLY A 6 2.62 12.71 0.25
N VAL A 7 2.48 11.44 -0.11
CA VAL A 7 2.53 10.28 0.80
C VAL A 7 3.87 9.57 0.58
N SER A 8 4.62 9.35 1.66
CA SER A 8 5.87 8.60 1.57
C SER A 8 5.62 7.11 1.41
N LEU A 9 6.56 6.39 0.80
CA LEU A 9 6.51 4.92 0.72
C LEU A 9 6.31 4.27 2.09
N ASN A 10 6.98 4.77 3.13
CA ASN A 10 6.88 4.22 4.49
C ASN A 10 5.49 4.40 5.09
N ASP A 11 4.87 5.57 4.92
CA ASP A 11 3.51 5.80 5.42
C ASP A 11 2.52 4.93 4.66
N TYR A 12 2.71 4.77 3.34
CA TYR A 12 1.89 3.88 2.53
C TYR A 12 1.99 2.43 2.98
N ILE A 13 3.21 1.90 3.21
CA ILE A 13 3.42 0.52 3.70
C ILE A 13 2.66 0.31 5.01
N LYS A 14 2.80 1.21 5.98
CA LYS A 14 2.08 1.11 7.27
C LYS A 14 0.57 1.07 7.09
N VAL A 15 0.02 1.91 6.22
CA VAL A 15 -1.42 1.90 5.93
C VAL A 15 -1.83 0.55 5.34
N VAL A 16 -1.05 0.02 4.39
CA VAL A 16 -1.31 -1.28 3.76
C VAL A 16 -1.28 -2.39 4.82
N GLU A 17 -0.26 -2.45 5.68
CA GLU A 17 -0.14 -3.46 6.73
C GLU A 17 -1.37 -3.48 7.63
N ILE A 18 -1.82 -2.32 8.11
CA ILE A 18 -3.02 -2.22 8.96
C ILE A 18 -4.26 -2.67 8.19
N CYS A 19 -4.48 -2.15 6.98
CA CYS A 19 -5.66 -2.51 6.18
C CYS A 19 -5.74 -4.02 5.89
N ILE A 20 -4.60 -4.64 5.61
CA ILE A 20 -4.54 -6.04 5.20
C ILE A 20 -4.66 -6.97 6.40
N THR A 21 -3.97 -6.69 7.51
CA THR A 21 -4.08 -7.51 8.74
C THR A 21 -5.47 -7.45 9.38
N GLU A 22 -6.30 -6.45 9.07
CA GLU A 22 -7.72 -6.41 9.44
C GLU A 22 -8.61 -7.42 8.66
N LYS A 23 -8.13 -7.92 7.51
CA LYS A 23 -8.92 -8.74 6.56
C LYS A 23 -8.28 -10.06 6.17
N TYR A 24 -6.97 -10.18 6.29
CA TYR A 24 -6.14 -11.30 5.85
C TYR A 24 -5.18 -11.71 6.96
N GLY A 25 -4.59 -12.90 6.83
CA GLY A 25 -3.71 -13.47 7.85
C GLY A 25 -2.34 -12.81 7.92
N ASP A 26 -1.72 -12.52 6.77
CA ASP A 26 -0.37 -11.95 6.72
C ASP A 26 -0.12 -11.12 5.45
N ILE A 27 0.89 -10.24 5.53
CA ILE A 27 1.41 -9.51 4.39
C ILE A 27 2.93 -9.47 4.43
N LYS A 28 3.55 -9.79 3.29
CA LYS A 28 4.96 -9.59 3.06
C LYS A 28 5.14 -8.52 2.01
N HIS A 29 6.21 -7.75 2.12
CA HIS A 29 6.52 -6.74 1.14
C HIS A 29 8.03 -6.54 1.01
N HIS A 30 8.49 -6.25 -0.20
CA HIS A 30 9.90 -6.13 -0.49
C HIS A 30 10.17 -5.12 -1.61
N ALA A 31 11.33 -4.48 -1.54
CA ALA A 31 11.81 -3.63 -2.62
C ALA A 31 12.36 -4.49 -3.76
N ASN A 32 11.96 -4.16 -4.98
CA ASN A 32 12.49 -4.76 -6.20
C ASN A 32 13.50 -3.83 -6.87
N LYS A 33 14.16 -4.31 -7.93
CA LYS A 33 15.09 -3.49 -8.72
C LYS A 33 14.38 -2.22 -9.22
N GLY A 34 15.02 -1.06 -9.03
CA GLY A 34 14.48 0.24 -9.45
C GLY A 34 13.52 0.86 -8.44
N SER A 35 12.43 1.45 -8.94
CA SER A 35 11.37 2.12 -8.16
C SER A 35 10.19 1.22 -7.79
N VAL A 36 10.37 -0.09 -7.89
CA VAL A 36 9.27 -1.05 -7.71
C VAL A 36 9.24 -1.57 -6.28
N TYR A 37 8.04 -1.64 -5.70
CA TYR A 37 7.80 -2.28 -4.42
C TYR A 37 6.66 -3.28 -4.57
N THR A 38 6.85 -4.48 -4.03
CA THR A 38 5.89 -5.58 -4.17
C THR A 38 5.27 -5.91 -2.82
N PHE A 39 3.97 -6.19 -2.87
CA PHE A 39 3.18 -6.67 -1.74
C PHE A 39 2.60 -8.03 -2.08
N GLU A 40 2.68 -8.94 -1.12
CA GLU A 40 2.21 -10.31 -1.18
C GLU A 40 1.31 -10.54 0.04
N VAL A 41 0.05 -10.88 -0.21
CA VAL A 41 -0.95 -11.08 0.84
C VAL A 41 -1.35 -12.53 0.90
N PHE A 42 -1.39 -13.05 2.12
CA PHE A 42 -1.67 -14.44 2.44
C PHE A 42 -2.97 -14.52 3.21
N GLU A 43 -3.84 -15.49 2.87
CA GLU A 43 -5.12 -15.64 3.56
C GLU A 43 -4.89 -16.07 5.02
N LYS A 44 -3.88 -16.90 5.24
CA LYS A 44 -3.44 -17.36 6.56
C LYS A 44 -1.95 -17.12 6.72
N LYS A 45 -1.50 -17.09 7.97
CA LYS A 45 -0.10 -16.82 8.32
C LYS A 45 0.84 -17.96 7.91
N GLU A 46 0.31 -19.18 7.86
CA GLU A 46 1.05 -20.39 7.51
C GLU A 46 1.09 -20.66 6.00
N ASP A 47 0.46 -19.82 5.18
CA ASP A 47 0.44 -20.02 3.73
C ASP A 47 1.80 -19.69 3.11
N ASP A 48 2.28 -20.57 2.22
CA ASP A 48 3.51 -20.37 1.44
C ASP A 48 3.26 -19.69 0.08
N ILE A 49 2.00 -19.65 -0.37
CA ILE A 49 1.61 -19.10 -1.66
C ILE A 49 0.73 -17.86 -1.41
N PRO A 50 1.12 -16.68 -1.92
CA PRO A 50 0.31 -15.48 -1.77
C PRO A 50 -0.97 -15.58 -2.61
N ALA A 51 -2.09 -15.23 -2.00
CA ALA A 51 -3.38 -15.16 -2.67
C ALA A 51 -3.50 -13.92 -3.57
N ILE A 52 -2.87 -12.81 -3.16
CA ILE A 52 -2.90 -11.55 -3.88
C ILE A 52 -1.49 -10.98 -3.96
N ILE A 53 -1.08 -10.57 -5.16
CA ILE A 53 0.20 -9.88 -5.39
C ILE A 53 -0.06 -8.59 -6.16
N TRP A 54 0.57 -7.50 -5.74
CA TRP A 54 0.64 -6.29 -6.55
C TRP A 54 1.94 -5.52 -6.36
N ASN A 55 2.23 -4.70 -7.37
CA ASN A 55 3.40 -3.84 -7.42
C ASN A 55 2.97 -2.38 -7.44
N ILE A 56 3.70 -1.54 -6.72
CA ILE A 56 3.61 -0.08 -6.80
C ILE A 56 4.93 0.51 -7.31
N HIS A 57 4.85 1.73 -7.83
CA HIS A 57 6.02 2.53 -8.13
C HIS A 57 6.14 3.69 -7.14
N PHE A 58 7.36 3.96 -6.68
CA PHE A 58 7.67 5.14 -5.90
C PHE A 58 8.61 6.06 -6.69
N GLY A 59 8.52 7.37 -6.46
CA GLY A 59 9.39 8.33 -7.13
C GLY A 59 10.87 8.14 -6.76
N HIS A 60 11.79 8.40 -7.70
CA HIS A 60 13.24 8.46 -7.45
C HIS A 60 13.67 9.73 -6.68
N ASN A 61 12.77 10.29 -5.86
CA ASN A 61 13.06 11.46 -5.04
C ASN A 61 13.43 11.05 -3.60
N LYS A 62 14.00 11.99 -2.83
CA LYS A 62 14.41 11.75 -1.44
C LYS A 62 13.27 11.23 -0.55
N LYS A 63 12.02 11.52 -0.91
CA LYS A 63 10.81 11.15 -0.14
C LYS A 63 10.19 9.82 -0.57
N LYS A 64 10.65 9.23 -1.68
CA LYS A 64 10.04 8.04 -2.32
C LYS A 64 8.52 8.16 -2.39
N GLU A 65 8.04 9.23 -3.01
CA GLU A 65 6.61 9.54 -3.01
C GLU A 65 5.80 8.53 -3.82
N ILE A 66 4.62 8.20 -3.29
CA ILE A 66 3.64 7.35 -3.96
C ILE A 66 2.82 8.17 -4.95
N TRP A 67 2.49 7.54 -6.07
CA TRP A 67 1.68 8.13 -7.13
C TRP A 67 0.20 7.81 -6.91
N SER A 68 -0.67 8.72 -7.37
CA SER A 68 -2.12 8.58 -7.23
C SER A 68 -2.70 7.25 -7.71
N ASP A 69 -2.11 6.65 -8.74
CA ASP A 69 -2.61 5.42 -9.35
C ASP A 69 -2.19 4.18 -8.54
N ASP A 70 -1.00 4.24 -7.95
CA ASP A 70 -0.51 3.19 -7.05
C ASP A 70 -1.27 3.17 -5.72
N LEU A 71 -1.73 4.34 -5.26
CA LEU A 71 -2.58 4.45 -4.07
C LEU A 71 -3.83 3.56 -4.19
N LYS A 72 -4.39 3.45 -5.40
CA LYS A 72 -5.67 2.76 -5.64
C LYS A 72 -5.55 1.25 -5.68
N LYS A 73 -4.35 0.72 -5.91
CA LYS A 73 -4.15 -0.70 -6.17
C LYS A 73 -4.60 -1.58 -5.01
N ILE A 74 -4.38 -1.14 -3.77
CA ILE A 74 -4.79 -1.88 -2.58
C ILE A 74 -6.30 -2.17 -2.58
N TYR A 75 -7.15 -1.15 -2.69
CA TYR A 75 -8.60 -1.33 -2.61
C TYR A 75 -9.23 -1.88 -3.91
N ILE A 76 -8.46 -1.99 -4.99
CA ILE A 76 -8.86 -2.71 -6.21
C ILE A 76 -8.53 -4.20 -6.10
N LYS A 77 -7.39 -4.52 -5.47
CA LYS A 77 -6.86 -5.89 -5.41
C LYS A 77 -7.32 -6.67 -4.19
N THR A 78 -7.77 -5.98 -3.15
CA THR A 78 -8.09 -6.56 -1.85
C THR A 78 -9.51 -6.17 -1.43
N ALA A 79 -10.04 -6.79 -0.38
CA ALA A 79 -11.35 -6.48 0.19
C ALA A 79 -11.40 -5.16 1.00
N VAL A 80 -10.34 -4.36 0.97
CA VAL A 80 -10.24 -3.07 1.68
C VAL A 80 -11.04 -2.01 0.91
N THR A 81 -11.91 -1.27 1.58
CA THR A 81 -12.65 -0.17 0.94
C THR A 81 -11.78 1.08 0.79
N LYS A 82 -12.08 1.91 -0.21
CA LYS A 82 -11.39 3.19 -0.42
C LYS A 82 -11.52 4.10 0.80
N GLU A 83 -12.71 4.16 1.40
CA GLU A 83 -13.01 5.00 2.57
C GLU A 83 -12.16 4.57 3.77
N ARG A 84 -12.07 3.27 4.03
CA ARG A 84 -11.26 2.73 5.12
C ARG A 84 -9.78 3.03 4.91
N PHE A 85 -9.30 2.82 3.68
CA PHE A 85 -7.92 3.11 3.32
C PHE A 85 -7.58 4.60 3.56
N LEU A 86 -8.43 5.51 3.10
CA LEU A 86 -8.24 6.95 3.27
C LEU A 86 -8.30 7.36 4.74
N GLU A 87 -9.22 6.79 5.53
CA GLU A 87 -9.32 7.06 6.97
C GLU A 87 -8.01 6.75 7.71
N ILE A 88 -7.42 5.58 7.45
CA ILE A 88 -6.15 5.17 8.07
C ILE A 88 -4.99 6.02 7.56
N LEU A 89 -4.96 6.31 6.26
CA LEU A 89 -3.94 7.17 5.67
C LEU A 89 -3.94 8.55 6.31
N GLU A 90 -5.11 9.20 6.43
CA GLU A 90 -5.25 10.52 7.06
C GLU A 90 -4.83 10.52 8.53
N LYS A 91 -5.13 9.45 9.26
CA LYS A 91 -4.67 9.25 10.65
C LYS A 91 -3.14 9.18 10.74
N ILE A 92 -2.48 8.48 9.82
CA ILE A 92 -1.02 8.33 9.82
C ILE A 92 -0.32 9.63 9.41
N ILE A 93 -0.79 10.30 8.36
CA ILE A 93 -0.14 11.52 7.87
C ILE A 93 -0.54 12.78 8.65
N GLY A 94 -1.51 12.68 9.56
CA GLY A 94 -1.97 13.79 10.42
C GLY A 94 -2.65 14.93 9.67
N LYS A 95 -3.13 14.70 8.44
CA LYS A 95 -3.83 15.70 7.61
C LYS A 95 -4.88 15.04 6.74
N LYS A 96 -5.95 15.79 6.44
CA LYS A 96 -6.96 15.36 5.46
C LYS A 96 -6.44 15.46 4.03
N LEU A 97 -6.75 14.47 3.21
CA LEU A 97 -6.52 14.52 1.77
C LEU A 97 -7.74 15.22 1.14
N LYS A 98 -7.50 16.38 0.51
CA LYS A 98 -8.53 17.17 -0.18
C LYS A 98 -8.78 16.64 -1.59
#